data_AF-A0A2V6WCA3-F1
#
_entry.id   AF-A0A2V6WCA3-F1
#
_cell.length_a   1.000
_cell.length_b   1.000
_cell.length_c   1.000
_cell.angle_alpha   90.00
_cell.angle_beta   90.00
_cell.angle_gamma   90.00
#
_symmetry.space_group_name_H-M   'P 1'
#
loop_
_entity.id
_entity.type
_entity.pdbx_description
1 polymer ?
#
loop_
_entity_poly.entity_id
_entity_poly.type
_entity_poly.pdbx_seq_one_letter_code
_entity_poly.pdbx_strand_id
1 'polypeptide(L)'
;VPFPAEEAAFDFALLRAAGGAQRVLVAATERRTVERALTVLQEVRVRPASITIAAHDLVVLLERRPRAERAVWIHRVGDVADVLMLDGNALVASRSIAVPDASALVAEVRGSL
;
A
#
# COMPACT_ATOMS: atom_id res chain seq x y z
N VAL A 1 8.33 9.67 9.41
CA VAL A 1 8.85 8.29 9.34
C VAL A 1 9.67 8.00 10.60
N PRO A 2 9.72 6.76 11.10
CA PRO A 2 10.44 6.42 12.33
C PRO A 2 11.95 6.18 12.12
N PHE A 3 12.57 6.96 11.24
CA PHE A 3 14.00 6.92 10.89
C PHE A 3 14.43 8.32 10.39
N PRO A 4 15.74 8.62 10.34
CA PRO A 4 16.22 9.94 9.91
C PRO A 4 15.73 10.30 8.50
N ALA A 5 15.32 11.55 8.30
CA ALA A 5 14.73 11.99 7.04
C ALA A 5 15.73 11.93 5.88
N GLU A 6 17.01 12.18 6.18
CA GLU A 6 18.14 12.08 5.27
C GLU A 6 18.40 10.64 4.79
N GLU A 7 17.89 9.63 5.49
CA GLU A 7 17.96 8.21 5.12
C GLU A 7 16.72 7.75 4.37
N ALA A 8 15.71 8.61 4.20
CA ALA A 8 14.47 8.23 3.53
C ALA A 8 14.66 8.19 2.00
N ALA A 9 14.14 7.11 1.40
CA ALA A 9 13.65 7.15 0.03
C ALA A 9 12.13 7.29 0.10
N PHE A 10 11.59 8.30 -0.57
CA PHE A 10 10.15 8.58 -0.53
C PHE A 10 9.64 9.08 -1.87
N ASP A 11 8.35 8.88 -2.08
CA ASP A 11 7.58 9.45 -3.19
C ASP A 11 6.15 9.76 -2.71
N PHE A 12 5.39 10.53 -3.49
CA PHE A 12 4.02 10.87 -3.15
C PHE A 12 3.10 10.94 -4.36
N ALA A 13 1.82 10.66 -4.13
CA ALA A 13 0.75 10.87 -5.08
C ALA A 13 -0.31 11.82 -4.52
N LEU A 14 -0.88 12.66 -5.39
CA LEU A 14 -2.01 13.50 -5.01
C LEU A 14 -3.29 12.66 -4.94
N LEU A 15 -4.05 12.83 -3.87
CA LEU A 15 -5.39 12.27 -3.72
C LEU A 15 -6.44 13.34 -3.96
N ARG A 16 -7.70 12.93 -4.17
CA ARG A 16 -8.83 13.85 -4.26
C ARG A 16 -8.89 14.69 -2.97
N ALA A 17 -9.04 16.01 -3.09
CA ALA A 17 -9.22 16.88 -1.94
C ALA A 17 -10.44 16.46 -1.10
N ALA A 18 -10.36 16.63 0.22
CA ALA A 18 -11.47 16.38 1.13
C ALA A 18 -11.50 17.46 2.21
N GLY A 19 -12.70 17.94 2.55
CA GLY A 19 -12.88 18.98 3.57
C GLY A 19 -12.12 20.28 3.29
N GLY A 20 -11.91 20.63 2.02
CA GLY A 20 -11.16 21.82 1.61
C GLY A 20 -9.63 21.71 1.67
N ALA A 21 -9.09 20.56 2.09
CA ALA A 21 -7.64 20.33 2.16
C ALA A 21 -7.15 19.39 1.04
N GLN A 22 -5.94 19.67 0.53
CA GLN A 22 -5.23 18.76 -0.35
C GLN A 22 -4.79 17.52 0.44
N ARG A 23 -5.03 16.34 -0.11
CA ARG A 23 -4.59 15.07 0.46
C ARG A 23 -3.46 14.48 -0.37
N VAL A 24 -2.50 13.85 0.29
CA VAL A 24 -1.37 13.18 -0.35
C VAL A 24 -1.21 11.78 0.22
N LEU A 25 -0.94 10.82 -0.65
CA LEU A 25 -0.47 9.49 -0.27
C LEU A 25 1.06 9.54 -0.30
N VAL A 26 1.68 9.34 0.86
CA VAL A 26 3.14 9.33 0.99
C VAL A 26 3.62 7.90 1.17
N ALA A 27 4.58 7.52 0.35
CA ALA A 27 5.31 6.27 0.42
C ALA A 27 6.72 6.56 0.91
N ALA A 28 7.17 5.92 1.99
CA ALA A 28 8.53 6.11 2.46
C ALA A 28 9.11 4.84 3.09
N THR A 29 10.38 4.60 2.82
CA THR A 29 11.18 3.52 3.42
C THR A 29 12.61 4.00 3.61
N GLU A 30 13.40 3.25 4.35
CA GLU A 30 14.85 3.50 4.43
C GLU A 30 15.48 3.28 3.05
N ARG A 31 16.37 4.18 2.62
CA ARG A 31 17.02 4.15 1.30
C ARG A 31 17.73 2.81 1.02
N ARG A 32 18.38 2.25 2.05
CA ARG A 32 19.03 0.93 1.98
C ARG A 32 18.08 -0.21 1.59
N THR A 33 16.78 -0.07 1.82
CA THR A 33 15.78 -1.06 1.40
C THR A 33 15.56 -1.03 -0.11
N VAL A 34 15.49 0.16 -0.71
CA VAL A 34 15.41 0.34 -2.16
C VAL A 34 16.71 -0.11 -2.84
N GLU A 35 17.85 0.28 -2.28
CA GLU A 35 19.17 -0.10 -2.81
C GLU A 35 19.35 -1.62 -2.85
N ARG A 36 19.00 -2.32 -1.76
CA ARG A 36 19.03 -3.80 -1.73
C ARG A 36 18.17 -4.43 -2.82
N ALA A 37 16.95 -3.92 -3.03
CA ALA A 37 16.08 -4.42 -4.09
C ALA A 37 16.70 -4.20 -5.49
N LEU A 38 17.33 -3.05 -5.72
CA LEU A 38 18.03 -2.75 -6.97
C LEU A 38 19.26 -3.64 -7.17
N THR A 39 20.03 -3.94 -6.12
CA THR A 39 21.18 -4.85 -6.19
C THR A 39 20.76 -6.25 -6.67
N VAL A 40 19.67 -6.81 -6.12
CA VAL A 40 19.14 -8.12 -6.57
C VAL A 40 18.80 -8.11 -8.06
N LEU A 41 18.21 -7.02 -8.57
CA LEU A 41 17.88 -6.90 -10.00
C LEU A 41 19.13 -6.72 -10.88
N GLN A 42 20.18 -6.08 -10.37
CA GLN A 42 21.46 -5.95 -11.07
C GLN A 42 22.17 -7.29 -11.24
N GLU A 43 22.10 -8.20 -10.26
CA GLU A 43 22.68 -9.54 -10.33
C GLU A 43 22.14 -10.33 -11.54
N VAL A 44 20.86 -10.11 -11.89
CA VAL A 44 20.21 -10.70 -13.07
C VAL A 44 20.18 -9.78 -14.28
N ARG A 45 20.95 -8.67 -14.26
CA ARG A 45 21.09 -7.68 -15.34
C ARG A 45 19.77 -7.04 -15.78
N VAL A 46 18.79 -6.94 -14.88
CA VAL A 46 17.52 -6.26 -15.12
C VAL A 46 17.61 -4.82 -14.67
N ARG A 47 17.13 -3.88 -15.50
CA ARG A 47 16.96 -2.47 -15.14
C ARG A 47 15.48 -2.20 -14.91
N PRO A 48 15.01 -2.04 -13.66
CA PRO A 48 13.61 -1.74 -13.42
C PRO A 48 13.27 -0.32 -13.91
N ALA A 49 12.09 -0.16 -14.51
CA ALA A 49 11.54 1.15 -14.84
C ALA A 49 10.97 1.87 -13.61
N SER A 50 10.47 1.11 -12.62
CA SER A 50 9.93 1.62 -11.37
C SER A 50 10.09 0.60 -10.23
N ILE A 51 10.06 1.10 -9.00
CA ILE A 51 9.85 0.30 -7.78
C ILE A 51 8.55 0.81 -7.15
N THR A 52 7.64 -0.11 -6.88
CA THR A 52 6.31 0.19 -6.34
C THR A 52 6.14 -0.41 -4.94
N ILE A 53 5.03 -0.08 -4.29
CA ILE A 53 4.59 -0.71 -3.05
C ILE A 53 3.61 -1.81 -3.43
N ALA A 54 3.91 -3.04 -3.00
CA ALA A 54 3.09 -4.22 -3.33
C ALA A 54 1.60 -3.96 -3.11
N ALA A 55 1.22 -3.43 -1.94
CA ALA A 55 -0.16 -3.12 -1.62
C ALA A 55 -0.85 -2.22 -2.67
N HIS A 56 -0.18 -1.17 -3.17
CA HIS A 56 -0.77 -0.23 -4.12
C HIS A 56 -0.99 -0.86 -5.50
N ASP A 57 -0.10 -1.78 -5.88
CA ASP A 57 -0.21 -2.56 -7.11
C ASP A 57 -1.15 -3.75 -6.97
N LEU A 58 -1.65 -4.06 -5.78
CA LEU A 58 -2.65 -5.10 -5.71
C LEU A 58 -3.87 -4.69 -6.56
N VAL A 59 -4.27 -3.41 -6.58
CA VAL A 59 -5.59 -3.00 -7.14
C VAL A 59 -5.76 -3.42 -8.61
N VAL A 60 -4.67 -3.56 -9.37
CA VAL A 60 -4.70 -4.10 -10.75
C VAL A 60 -5.13 -5.58 -10.83
N LEU A 61 -4.94 -6.37 -9.78
CA LEU A 61 -5.39 -7.77 -9.70
C LEU A 61 -6.91 -7.91 -9.51
N LEU A 62 -7.65 -6.82 -9.26
CA LEU A 62 -9.10 -6.87 -9.19
C LEU A 62 -9.69 -7.04 -10.59
N GLU A 63 -10.06 -8.28 -10.94
CA GLU A 63 -10.68 -8.64 -12.24
C GLU A 63 -11.93 -7.81 -12.55
N ARG A 64 -12.64 -7.36 -11.51
CA ARG A 64 -13.86 -6.55 -11.63
C ARG A 64 -13.85 -5.44 -10.59
N ARG A 65 -14.24 -4.24 -11.04
CA ARG A 65 -14.38 -3.07 -10.16
C ARG A 65 -15.47 -3.33 -9.12
N PRO A 66 -15.23 -3.05 -7.83
CA PRO A 66 -16.29 -3.04 -6.85
C PRO A 66 -17.41 -2.10 -7.33
N ARG A 67 -18.64 -2.60 -7.36
CA ARG A 67 -19.82 -1.76 -7.66
C ARG A 67 -20.21 -0.86 -6.49
N ALA A 68 -19.72 -1.18 -5.30
CA ALA A 68 -19.94 -0.39 -4.10
C ALA A 68 -19.10 0.89 -4.16
N GLU A 69 -19.65 1.98 -3.60
CA GLU A 69 -18.90 3.22 -3.42
C GLU A 69 -17.70 3.02 -2.50
N ARG A 70 -17.79 2.09 -1.53
CA ARG A 70 -16.67 1.74 -0.64
C ARG A 70 -16.42 0.24 -0.61
N ALA A 71 -15.16 -0.15 -0.71
CA ALA A 71 -14.74 -1.54 -0.59
C ALA A 71 -13.49 -1.66 0.29
N VAL A 72 -13.44 -2.72 1.09
CA VAL A 72 -12.21 -3.16 1.75
C VAL A 72 -11.70 -4.38 1.01
N TRP A 73 -10.46 -4.30 0.56
CA TRP A 73 -9.79 -5.42 -0.09
C TRP A 73 -8.57 -5.84 0.70
N ILE A 74 -8.36 -7.15 0.78
CA ILE A 74 -7.43 -7.77 1.71
C ILE A 74 -6.55 -8.73 0.94
N HIS A 75 -5.25 -8.58 1.10
CA HIS A 75 -4.25 -9.54 0.66
C HIS A 75 -3.53 -10.09 1.87
N ARG A 76 -3.81 -11.35 2.21
CA ARG A 76 -3.23 -12.04 3.37
C ARG A 76 -2.04 -12.88 2.93
N VAL A 77 -0.90 -12.70 3.58
CA VAL A 77 0.30 -13.52 3.44
C VAL A 77 0.71 -14.01 4.82
N GLY A 78 0.49 -15.30 5.09
CA GLY A 78 0.74 -15.87 6.40
C GLY A 78 -0.13 -15.25 7.50
N ASP A 79 0.52 -14.70 8.53
CA ASP A 79 -0.08 -14.03 9.67
C ASP A 79 -0.14 -12.50 9.52
N VAL A 80 0.13 -11.97 8.32
CA VAL A 80 0.00 -10.55 8.01
C VAL A 80 -1.01 -10.36 6.88
N ALA A 81 -1.73 -9.24 6.90
CA ALA A 81 -2.56 -8.82 5.78
C ALA A 81 -2.36 -7.35 5.43
N ASP A 82 -2.26 -7.08 4.14
CA ASP A 82 -2.41 -5.73 3.58
C ASP A 82 -3.90 -5.46 3.36
N VAL A 83 -4.39 -4.39 3.98
CA VAL A 83 -5.79 -3.96 3.95
C VAL A 83 -5.85 -2.66 3.18
N LEU A 84 -6.66 -2.65 2.12
CA LEU A 84 -6.83 -1.53 1.19
C LEU A 84 -8.27 -1.05 1.26
N MET A 85 -8.43 0.25 1.49
CA MET A 85 -9.73 0.92 1.47
C MET A 85 -9.87 1.64 0.14
N LEU A 86 -10.92 1.30 -0.59
CA LEU A 86 -11.21 1.82 -1.92
C LEU A 86 -12.49 2.65 -1.89
N ASP A 87 -12.46 3.82 -2.54
CA ASP A 87 -13.64 4.59 -2.94
C ASP A 87 -13.81 4.46 -4.45
N GLY A 88 -14.73 3.58 -4.87
CA GLY A 88 -14.78 3.01 -6.21
C GLY A 88 -13.46 2.34 -6.60
N ASN A 89 -12.65 3.04 -7.40
CA ASN A 89 -11.33 2.59 -7.87
C ASN A 89 -10.15 3.35 -7.24
N ALA A 90 -10.42 4.37 -6.44
CA ALA A 90 -9.38 5.17 -5.82
C ALA A 90 -8.96 4.52 -4.50
N LEU A 91 -7.67 4.24 -4.34
CA LEU A 91 -7.11 3.90 -3.04
C LEU A 91 -7.20 5.13 -2.13
N VAL A 92 -7.95 5.01 -1.02
CA VAL A 92 -8.11 6.11 -0.05
C VAL A 92 -7.28 5.91 1.21
N ALA A 93 -7.00 4.67 1.57
CA ALA A 93 -6.10 4.31 2.67
C ALA A 93 -5.59 2.88 2.51
N SER A 94 -4.41 2.60 3.06
CA SER A 94 -3.85 1.27 3.17
C SER A 94 -3.16 1.09 4.52
N ARG A 95 -3.14 -0.14 5.03
CA ARG A 95 -2.35 -0.52 6.21
C ARG A 95 -2.02 -2.00 6.18
N SER A 96 -0.93 -2.37 6.84
CA SER A 96 -0.61 -3.78 7.09
C SER A 96 -0.91 -4.10 8.55
N ILE A 97 -1.61 -5.21 8.79
CA ILE A 97 -1.99 -5.66 10.13
C ILE A 97 -1.54 -7.10 10.38
N ALA A 98 -1.31 -7.44 11.64
CA ALA A 98 -1.19 -8.83 12.05
C ALA A 98 -2.59 -9.47 12.08
N VAL A 99 -2.69 -10.67 11.53
CA VAL A 99 -3.92 -11.48 11.40
C VAL A 99 -3.63 -12.89 11.92
N PRO A 100 -3.56 -13.06 13.27
CA PRO A 100 -3.35 -14.38 13.87
C PRO A 100 -4.53 -15.31 13.60
N ASP A 101 -5.73 -14.77 13.44
CA ASP A 101 -6.97 -15.51 13.16
C ASP A 101 -7.97 -14.67 12.33
N ALA A 102 -9.05 -15.32 11.93
CA ALA A 102 -10.10 -14.68 11.12
C ALA A 102 -10.86 -13.57 11.88
N SER A 103 -10.89 -13.59 13.22
CA SER A 103 -11.62 -12.60 14.01
C SER A 103 -10.92 -11.24 13.98
N ALA A 104 -9.58 -11.23 13.99
CA ALA A 104 -8.78 -10.01 13.82
C ALA A 104 -9.09 -9.32 12.49
N LEU A 105 -9.23 -10.09 11.40
CA LEU A 105 -9.56 -9.54 10.10
C LEU A 105 -10.98 -8.96 10.03
N VAL A 106 -11.95 -9.65 10.64
CA VAL A 106 -13.34 -9.15 10.72
C VAL A 106 -13.41 -7.85 11.52
N ALA A 107 -12.67 -7.76 12.63
CA ALA A 107 -12.59 -6.54 13.42
C ALA A 107 -12.02 -5.37 12.61
N GLU A 108 -10.97 -5.61 11.83
CA GLU A 108 -10.36 -4.59 10.96
C GLU A 108 -11.34 -4.11 9.89
N VAL A 109 -12.03 -5.03 9.19
CA VAL A 109 -13.01 -4.66 8.16
C VAL A 109 -14.14 -3.81 8.75
N ARG A 110 -14.64 -4.17 9.94
CA ARG A 110 -15.70 -3.41 10.63
C ARG A 110 -15.24 -2.03 11.08
N GLY A 111 -13.97 -1.85 11.45
CA GLY A 111 -13.40 -0.54 11.80
C GLY A 111 -13.10 0.35 10.60
N SER A 112 -13.08 -0.22 9.39
CA SER A 112 -12.64 0.44 8.15
C SER A 112 -13.77 0.93 7.23
N LEU A 113 -15.00 0.47 7.46
CA LEU A 113 -16.21 0.83 6.69
C LEU A 113 -17.04 1.89 7.43
#